data_AF-A0A847MI67-F1
#
_entry.id   AF-A0A847MI67-F1
#
_cell.length_a   1.000
_cell.length_b   1.000
_cell.length_c   1.000
_cell.angle_alpha   90.00
_cell.angle_beta   90.00
_cell.angle_gamma   90.00
#
_symmetry.space_group_name_H-M   'P 1'
#
loop_
_entity.id
_entity.type
_entity.pdbx_description
1 polymer ?
#
loop_
_entity_poly.entity_id
_entity_poly.type
_entity_poly.pdbx_seq_one_letter_code
_entity_poly.pdbx_strand_id
1 'polypeptide(L)'
;YPEERETKPSFHPIEISFMESVLGTRKSLHLEFEEPCPQCGGQNQNCLTCHGRGIVKRRKTVDVKIPAGIQEGEKLRMPGILNGRDVYLVVKIQPHPYFKREKNDIHLELPLTLYEALLGTEIEVPTVKGRVQMKIPPETQNGATLRLRGLGIKDRKTGLTGDQLVKIRVVLPTRLEEKEKKLFQDLSTMRKDNPRSHMFI
;
A
#
# COMPACT_ATOMS: atom_id res chain seq x y z
N TYR A 1 -29.73 -21.50 -33.46
CA TYR A 1 -28.41 -21.08 -32.97
C TYR A 1 -28.38 -21.34 -31.48
N PRO A 2 -27.56 -22.26 -30.95
CA PRO A 2 -27.50 -22.45 -29.51
C PRO A 2 -26.84 -21.21 -28.90
N GLU A 3 -27.55 -20.59 -27.96
CA GLU A 3 -27.10 -19.43 -27.20
C GLU A 3 -25.76 -19.74 -26.54
N GLU A 4 -24.70 -19.04 -26.96
CA GLU A 4 -23.43 -19.03 -26.24
C GLU A 4 -23.72 -18.57 -24.80
N ARG A 5 -23.66 -19.50 -23.85
CA ARG A 5 -23.68 -19.15 -22.43
C ARG A 5 -22.47 -18.25 -22.19
N GLU A 6 -22.65 -16.94 -22.17
CA GLU A 6 -21.64 -15.97 -21.77
C GLU A 6 -21.17 -16.32 -20.35
N THR A 7 -20.05 -17.05 -20.28
CA THR A 7 -19.45 -17.40 -19.00
C THR A 7 -18.86 -16.13 -18.40
N LYS A 8 -19.45 -15.67 -17.29
CA LYS A 8 -18.98 -14.50 -16.55
C LYS A 8 -17.47 -14.62 -16.28
N PRO A 9 -16.68 -13.54 -16.45
CA PRO A 9 -15.24 -13.58 -16.19
C PRO A 9 -14.94 -13.97 -14.75
N SER A 10 -13.97 -14.87 -14.58
CA SER A 10 -13.54 -15.32 -13.25
C SER A 10 -12.60 -14.29 -12.63
N PHE A 11 -13.05 -13.64 -11.56
CA PHE A 11 -12.26 -12.70 -10.77
C PHE A 11 -11.75 -13.37 -9.50
N HIS A 12 -10.44 -13.39 -9.32
CA HIS A 12 -9.81 -13.89 -8.09
C HIS A 12 -9.03 -12.76 -7.42
N PRO A 13 -9.25 -12.49 -6.13
CA PRO A 13 -8.43 -11.51 -5.42
C PRO A 13 -7.00 -12.02 -5.29
N ILE A 14 -6.04 -11.12 -5.44
CA ILE A 14 -4.63 -11.37 -5.14
C ILE A 14 -4.15 -10.34 -4.13
N GLU A 15 -3.76 -10.81 -2.95
CA GLU A 15 -3.18 -9.96 -1.93
C GLU A 15 -1.69 -9.77 -2.14
N ILE A 16 -1.26 -8.51 -2.11
CA ILE A 16 0.14 -8.11 -2.16
C ILE A 16 0.43 -7.10 -1.06
N SER A 17 1.67 -7.09 -0.59
CA SER A 17 2.12 -6.05 0.33
C SER A 17 2.21 -4.71 -0.41
N PHE A 18 2.19 -3.62 0.36
CA PHE A 18 2.47 -2.29 -0.17
C PHE A 18 3.80 -2.24 -0.94
N MET A 19 4.87 -2.84 -0.41
CA MET A 19 6.19 -2.81 -1.04
C MET A 19 6.22 -3.60 -2.36
N GLU A 20 5.52 -4.74 -2.43
CA GLU A 20 5.31 -5.47 -3.69
C GLU A 20 4.54 -4.64 -4.72
N SER A 21 3.57 -3.83 -4.27
CA SER A 21 2.84 -2.95 -5.18
C SER A 21 3.73 -1.86 -5.79
N VAL A 22 4.74 -1.40 -5.05
CA VAL A 22 5.67 -0.35 -5.47
C VAL A 22 6.78 -0.89 -6.36
N LEU A 23 7.45 -1.97 -5.93
CA LEU A 23 8.65 -2.51 -6.57
C LEU A 23 8.33 -3.56 -7.65
N GLY A 24 7.12 -4.10 -7.64
CA GLY A 24 6.74 -5.26 -8.44
C GLY A 24 7.21 -6.56 -7.80
N THR A 25 6.56 -7.67 -8.17
CA THR A 25 6.87 -8.99 -7.62
C THR A 25 6.46 -10.10 -8.59
N ARG A 26 6.87 -11.34 -8.30
CA ARG A 26 6.30 -12.54 -8.89
C ARG A 26 5.67 -13.37 -7.78
N LYS A 27 4.42 -13.81 -7.96
CA LYS A 27 3.72 -14.69 -7.02
C LYS A 27 3.19 -15.93 -7.71
N SER A 28 3.32 -17.07 -7.01
CA SER A 28 2.66 -18.32 -7.37
C SER A 28 1.32 -18.39 -6.64
N LEU A 29 0.25 -18.64 -7.38
CA LEU A 29 -1.12 -18.72 -6.86
C LEU A 29 -1.69 -20.10 -7.16
N HIS A 30 -2.44 -20.66 -6.22
CA HIS A 30 -3.23 -21.86 -6.46
C HIS A 30 -4.65 -21.44 -6.82
N LEU A 31 -5.01 -21.60 -8.09
CA LEU A 31 -6.36 -21.35 -8.58
C LEU A 31 -7.17 -22.64 -8.47
N GLU A 32 -8.34 -22.54 -7.85
CA GLU A 32 -9.37 -23.58 -7.89
C GLU A 32 -10.43 -23.19 -8.92
N PHE A 33 -10.80 -24.14 -9.79
CA PHE A 33 -11.82 -23.92 -10.80
C PHE A 33 -12.60 -25.21 -11.07
N GLU A 34 -13.78 -25.06 -11.67
CA GLU A 34 -14.65 -26.16 -12.05
C GLU A 34 -14.59 -26.35 -13.57
N GLU A 35 -14.39 -27.60 -13.98
CA GLU A 35 -14.42 -28.00 -15.39
C GLU A 35 -15.46 -29.10 -15.61
N PRO A 36 -16.01 -29.24 -16.84
CA PRO A 36 -16.87 -30.36 -17.18
C PRO A 36 -16.17 -31.69 -16.84
N CYS A 37 -16.93 -32.64 -16.29
CA CYS A 37 -16.38 -33.93 -15.92
C CYS A 37 -15.73 -34.61 -17.14
N PRO A 38 -14.42 -34.92 -17.12
CA PRO A 38 -13.73 -35.46 -18.29
C PRO A 38 -14.26 -36.84 -18.70
N GLN A 39 -14.91 -37.56 -17.78
CA GLN A 39 -15.43 -38.91 -18.02
C GLN A 39 -16.83 -38.91 -18.65
N CYS A 40 -17.65 -37.88 -18.43
CA CYS A 40 -19.02 -37.85 -18.96
C CYS A 40 -19.40 -36.59 -19.73
N GLY A 41 -18.47 -35.66 -19.91
CA GLY A 41 -18.72 -34.38 -20.59
C GLY A 41 -19.79 -33.51 -19.91
N GLY A 42 -20.15 -33.81 -18.67
CA GLY A 42 -21.22 -33.13 -17.93
C GLY A 42 -22.64 -33.68 -18.14
N GLN A 43 -22.80 -34.80 -18.85
CA GLN A 43 -24.12 -35.27 -19.29
C GLN A 43 -24.67 -36.51 -18.55
N ASN A 44 -23.83 -37.23 -17.80
CA ASN A 44 -24.25 -38.49 -17.14
C ASN A 44 -24.56 -38.29 -15.64
N GLN A 45 -25.82 -38.50 -15.26
CA GLN A 45 -26.31 -38.42 -13.88
C GLN A 45 -25.81 -39.56 -12.96
N ASN A 46 -25.40 -40.69 -13.53
CA ASN A 46 -24.84 -41.84 -12.80
C ASN A 46 -23.31 -41.93 -12.92
N CYS A 47 -22.63 -40.84 -13.27
CA CYS A 47 -21.17 -40.82 -13.41
C CYS A 47 -20.48 -41.03 -12.06
N LEU A 48 -19.63 -42.06 -11.95
CA LEU A 48 -18.89 -42.38 -10.71
C LEU A 48 -17.85 -41.32 -10.30
N THR A 49 -17.39 -40.49 -11.25
CA THR A 49 -16.32 -39.50 -11.03
C THR A 49 -16.85 -38.18 -10.49
N CYS A 50 -17.98 -37.72 -11.01
CA CYS A 50 -18.61 -36.47 -10.57
C CYS A 50 -19.87 -36.69 -9.71
N HIS A 51 -20.32 -37.94 -9.56
CA HIS A 51 -21.54 -38.35 -8.87
C HIS A 51 -22.78 -37.60 -9.36
N GLY A 52 -22.93 -37.53 -10.68
CA GLY A 52 -24.05 -36.85 -11.35
C GLY A 52 -23.98 -35.32 -11.40
N ARG A 53 -23.00 -34.67 -10.76
CA ARG A 53 -22.86 -33.20 -10.78
C ARG A 53 -22.45 -32.62 -12.13
N GLY A 54 -21.88 -33.44 -13.01
CA GLY A 54 -21.40 -33.01 -14.33
C GLY A 54 -20.13 -32.15 -14.34
N ILE A 55 -19.60 -31.76 -13.19
CA ILE A 55 -18.40 -30.93 -13.03
C ILE A 55 -17.41 -31.55 -12.03
N VAL A 56 -16.12 -31.24 -12.20
CA VAL A 56 -15.05 -31.63 -11.27
C VAL A 56 -14.23 -30.39 -10.89
N LYS A 57 -13.81 -30.32 -9.62
CA LYS A 57 -12.91 -29.26 -9.12
C LYS A 57 -11.47 -29.60 -9.47
N ARG A 58 -10.74 -28.65 -10.03
CA ARG A 58 -9.30 -28.74 -10.30
C ARG A 58 -8.55 -27.63 -9.59
N ARG A 59 -7.29 -27.93 -9.27
CA ARG A 59 -6.31 -26.97 -8.76
C ARG A 59 -5.22 -26.79 -9.80
N LYS A 60 -4.83 -25.55 -10.05
CA LYS A 60 -3.69 -25.23 -10.91
C LYS A 60 -2.83 -24.16 -10.25
N THR A 61 -1.54 -24.41 -10.19
CA THR A 61 -0.56 -23.41 -9.75
C THR A 61 -0.21 -22.52 -10.93
N VAL A 62 -0.24 -21.21 -10.71
CA VAL A 62 -0.02 -20.20 -11.75
C VAL A 62 0.92 -19.13 -11.24
N ASP A 63 1.98 -18.87 -12.00
CA ASP A 63 2.93 -17.80 -11.71
C ASP A 63 2.52 -16.50 -12.39
N VAL A 64 2.45 -15.43 -11.60
CA VAL A 64 1.97 -14.13 -12.03
C VAL A 64 3.04 -13.10 -11.81
N LYS A 65 3.42 -12.40 -12.88
CA LYS A 65 4.26 -11.20 -12.80
C LYS A 65 3.37 -10.00 -12.48
N ILE A 66 3.59 -9.42 -11.30
CA ILE A 66 2.90 -8.23 -10.83
C ILE A 66 3.81 -7.03 -11.11
N PRO A 67 3.44 -6.15 -12.04
CA PRO A 67 4.28 -5.03 -12.41
C PRO A 67 4.43 -4.00 -11.26
N ALA A 68 5.55 -3.28 -11.24
CA ALA A 68 5.84 -2.21 -10.28
C ALA A 68 4.88 -1.03 -10.42
N GLY A 69 4.44 -0.42 -9.33
CA GLY A 69 3.48 0.71 -9.32
C GLY A 69 2.01 0.33 -9.52
N ILE A 70 1.65 -0.95 -9.35
CA ILE A 70 0.27 -1.45 -9.56
C ILE A 70 -0.68 -0.80 -8.54
N GLN A 71 -1.93 -0.55 -8.95
CA GLN A 71 -2.91 0.12 -8.10
C GLN A 71 -3.91 -0.86 -7.47
N GLU A 72 -4.50 -0.44 -6.34
CA GLU A 72 -5.61 -1.13 -5.70
C GLU A 72 -6.76 -1.32 -6.70
N GLY A 73 -7.28 -2.55 -6.80
CA GLY A 73 -8.36 -2.90 -7.72
C GLY A 73 -7.96 -3.05 -9.19
N GLU A 74 -6.70 -2.82 -9.55
CA GLU A 74 -6.21 -3.08 -10.92
C GLU A 74 -6.37 -4.57 -11.26
N LYS A 75 -6.73 -4.85 -12.52
CA LYS A 75 -7.01 -6.20 -13.00
C LYS A 75 -5.86 -6.74 -13.83
N LEU A 76 -5.27 -7.85 -13.42
CA LEU A 76 -4.27 -8.59 -14.20
C LEU A 76 -4.96 -9.69 -15.00
N ARG A 77 -4.88 -9.62 -16.33
CA ARG A 77 -5.45 -10.64 -17.23
C ARG A 77 -4.47 -11.78 -17.44
N MET A 78 -4.97 -13.00 -17.29
CA MET A 78 -4.26 -14.25 -17.54
C MET A 78 -4.96 -14.99 -18.68
N PRO A 79 -4.47 -14.86 -19.92
CA PRO A 79 -5.18 -15.37 -21.08
C PRO A 79 -5.16 -16.91 -21.15
N GLY A 80 -6.32 -17.51 -21.41
CA GLY A 80 -6.46 -18.95 -21.71
C GLY A 80 -6.03 -19.93 -20.61
N ILE A 81 -5.78 -19.48 -19.38
CA ILE A 81 -5.16 -20.30 -18.33
C ILE A 81 -6.07 -21.43 -17.83
N LEU A 82 -7.39 -21.29 -17.97
CA LEU A 82 -8.40 -22.29 -17.60
C LEU A 82 -9.12 -22.85 -18.83
N ASN A 83 -8.52 -23.82 -19.51
CA ASN A 83 -9.12 -24.50 -20.67
C ASN A 83 -9.59 -23.51 -21.77
N GLY A 84 -8.75 -22.54 -22.11
CA GLY A 84 -9.08 -21.51 -23.11
C GLY A 84 -9.84 -20.30 -22.56
N ARG A 85 -10.13 -20.27 -21.25
CA ARG A 85 -10.77 -19.12 -20.59
C ARG A 85 -9.76 -18.22 -19.88
N ASP A 86 -10.03 -16.93 -19.94
CA ASP A 86 -9.24 -15.92 -19.27
C ASP A 86 -9.59 -15.81 -17.79
N VAL A 87 -8.57 -15.60 -16.97
CA VAL A 87 -8.72 -15.29 -15.56
C VAL A 87 -8.29 -13.86 -15.29
N TYR A 88 -9.03 -13.16 -14.46
CA TYR A 88 -8.69 -11.82 -14.02
C TYR A 88 -8.35 -11.85 -12.54
N LEU A 89 -7.15 -11.38 -12.19
CA LEU A 89 -6.75 -11.21 -10.80
C LEU A 89 -7.01 -9.76 -10.40
N VAL A 90 -7.75 -9.56 -9.30
CA VAL A 90 -8.05 -8.23 -8.77
C VAL A 90 -7.07 -7.95 -7.64
N VAL A 91 -6.26 -6.92 -7.80
CA VAL A 91 -5.21 -6.57 -6.84
C VAL A 91 -5.81 -6.04 -5.55
N LYS A 92 -5.35 -6.59 -4.42
CA LYS A 92 -5.61 -6.13 -3.06
C LYS A 92 -4.29 -5.79 -2.37
N ILE A 93 -4.09 -4.52 -2.06
CA ILE A 93 -2.87 -4.02 -1.44
C ILE A 93 -3.07 -3.97 0.07
N GLN A 94 -2.24 -4.71 0.79
CA GLN A 94 -2.23 -4.68 2.24
C GLN A 94 -1.70 -3.32 2.74
N PRO A 95 -2.34 -2.70 3.75
CA PRO A 95 -1.86 -1.47 4.34
C PRO A 95 -0.42 -1.59 4.85
N HIS A 96 0.37 -0.54 4.65
CA HIS A 96 1.71 -0.45 5.24
C HIS A 96 1.64 0.20 6.63
N PRO A 97 2.46 -0.21 7.61
CA PRO A 97 2.45 0.38 8.95
C PRO A 97 2.69 1.90 8.98
N TYR A 98 3.42 2.44 8.01
CA TYR A 98 3.78 3.87 7.99
C TYR A 98 3.73 4.55 6.62
N PHE A 99 3.58 3.81 5.52
CA PHE A 99 3.46 4.42 4.19
C PHE A 99 2.01 4.47 3.74
N LYS A 100 1.62 5.60 3.17
CA LYS A 100 0.35 5.76 2.47
C LYS A 100 0.64 6.24 1.06
N ARG A 101 0.03 5.62 0.06
CA ARG A 101 0.15 6.05 -1.33
C ARG A 101 -1.02 6.97 -1.66
N GLU A 102 -0.71 8.14 -2.19
CA GLU A 102 -1.69 9.02 -2.84
C GLU A 102 -1.23 9.28 -4.27
N LYS A 103 -1.97 8.75 -5.25
CA LYS A 103 -1.55 8.74 -6.67
C LYS A 103 -0.15 8.12 -6.84
N ASN A 104 0.85 8.95 -7.13
CA ASN A 104 2.24 8.55 -7.31
C ASN A 104 3.13 9.00 -6.15
N ASP A 105 2.58 9.73 -5.18
CA ASP A 105 3.31 10.21 -4.02
C ASP A 105 3.18 9.22 -2.85
N ILE A 106 4.21 9.21 -2.00
CA ILE A 106 4.26 8.43 -0.77
C ILE A 106 4.23 9.37 0.42
N HIS A 107 3.27 9.16 1.31
CA HIS A 107 3.14 9.90 2.55
C HIS A 107 3.69 9.07 3.70
N LEU A 108 4.50 9.72 4.53
CA LEU A 108 5.04 9.20 5.77
C LEU A 108 4.78 10.22 6.87
N GLU A 109 4.24 9.78 8.01
CA GLU A 109 4.22 10.60 9.21
C GLU A 109 5.49 10.31 10.01
N LEU A 110 6.34 11.31 10.17
CA LEU A 110 7.63 11.19 10.83
C LEU A 110 7.54 11.79 12.24
N PRO A 111 7.58 10.95 13.29
CA PRO A 111 7.63 11.45 14.66
C PRO A 111 8.99 12.10 14.93
N LEU A 112 8.98 13.31 15.47
CA LEU A 112 10.16 14.01 15.97
C LEU A 112 9.99 14.34 17.44
N THR A 113 11.09 14.36 18.18
CA THR A 113 11.11 14.97 19.51
C THR A 113 10.94 16.49 19.40
N LEU A 114 10.51 17.11 20.50
CA LEU A 114 10.45 18.58 20.61
C LEU A 114 11.80 19.23 20.28
N TYR A 115 12.91 18.63 20.71
CA TYR A 115 14.24 19.20 20.57
C TYR A 115 14.76 19.10 19.14
N GLU A 116 14.54 17.98 18.45
CA GLU A 116 14.89 17.83 17.03
C GLU A 116 14.14 18.85 16.16
N ALA A 117 12.86 19.09 16.46
CA ALA A 117 12.06 20.06 15.74
C ALA A 117 12.51 21.51 16.02
N LEU A 118 12.82 21.84 17.27
CA LEU A 118 13.25 23.19 17.67
C LEU A 118 14.67 23.52 17.20
N LEU A 119 15.63 22.62 17.42
CA LEU A 119 17.06 22.87 17.19
C LEU A 119 17.54 22.45 15.80
N GLY A 120 16.73 21.67 15.09
CA GLY A 120 17.13 21.04 13.84
C GLY A 120 18.00 19.82 14.11
N THR A 121 18.05 18.93 13.12
CA THR A 121 18.82 17.68 13.20
C THR A 121 19.02 17.10 11.80
N GLU A 122 19.79 16.04 11.68
CA GLU A 122 19.84 15.18 10.50
C GLU A 122 19.46 13.76 10.93
N ILE A 123 18.44 13.20 10.27
CA ILE A 123 17.90 11.89 10.63
C ILE A 123 17.68 11.03 9.40
N GLU A 124 17.71 9.72 9.64
CA GLU A 124 17.47 8.71 8.62
C GLU A 124 15.95 8.48 8.45
N VAL A 125 15.46 8.65 7.23
CA VAL A 125 14.04 8.51 6.88
C VAL A 125 13.84 7.28 6.00
N PRO A 126 12.90 6.39 6.34
CA PRO A 126 12.58 5.24 5.49
C PRO A 126 11.89 5.71 4.21
N THR A 127 12.29 5.15 3.08
CA THR A 127 11.65 5.36 1.78
C THR A 127 11.36 4.03 1.11
N VAL A 128 10.55 4.04 0.06
CA VAL A 128 10.28 2.84 -0.73
C VAL A 128 11.50 2.32 -1.51
N LYS A 129 12.59 3.10 -1.58
CA LYS A 129 13.86 2.74 -2.25
C LYS A 129 15.00 2.44 -1.28
N GLY A 130 14.73 2.41 0.03
CA GLY A 130 15.74 2.31 1.07
C GLY A 130 15.73 3.52 2.00
N ARG A 131 16.76 3.67 2.82
CA ARG A 131 16.83 4.77 3.79
C ARG A 131 17.63 5.93 3.23
N VAL A 132 17.25 7.16 3.55
CA VAL A 132 17.94 8.38 3.14
C VAL A 132 18.16 9.31 4.32
N GLN A 133 19.27 10.04 4.33
CA GLN A 133 19.47 11.12 5.29
C GLN A 133 18.63 12.33 4.89
N MET A 134 17.93 12.92 5.87
CA MET A 134 17.12 14.11 5.69
C MET A 134 17.43 15.13 6.78
N LYS A 135 17.77 16.34 6.36
CA LYS A 135 17.93 17.47 7.27
C LYS A 135 16.58 18.02 7.71
N ILE A 136 16.40 18.14 9.02
CA ILE A 136 15.31 18.86 9.67
C ILE A 136 15.79 20.28 9.97
N PRO A 137 15.19 21.32 9.36
CA PRO A 137 15.49 22.69 9.73
C PRO A 137 15.16 22.97 11.21
N PRO A 138 15.92 23.83 11.90
CA PRO A 138 15.49 24.36 13.19
C PRO A 138 14.12 25.03 13.08
N GLU A 139 13.41 25.07 14.21
CA GLU A 139 12.07 25.67 14.33
C GLU A 139 11.02 25.03 13.40
N THR A 140 11.21 23.77 13.02
CA THR A 140 10.24 23.01 12.22
C THR A 140 8.94 22.85 12.99
N GLN A 141 7.85 23.31 12.39
CA GLN A 141 6.53 23.29 13.03
C GLN A 141 5.86 21.91 12.95
N ASN A 142 5.03 21.61 13.95
CA ASN A 142 4.20 20.41 13.92
C ASN A 142 3.24 20.44 12.73
N GLY A 143 3.15 19.33 11.98
CA GLY A 143 2.36 19.24 10.75
C GLY A 143 3.03 19.79 9.50
N ALA A 144 4.23 20.39 9.60
CA ALA A 144 5.03 20.76 8.43
C ALA A 144 5.26 19.55 7.51
N THR A 145 5.30 19.78 6.19
CA THR A 145 5.56 18.72 5.21
C THR A 145 6.87 18.99 4.49
N LEU A 146 7.84 18.09 4.66
CA LEU A 146 9.11 18.11 3.96
C LEU A 146 9.05 17.17 2.76
N ARG A 147 9.62 17.58 1.63
CA ARG A 147 9.50 16.87 0.36
C ARG A 147 10.83 16.25 -0.07
N LEU A 148 10.84 14.94 -0.23
CA LEU A 148 11.94 14.17 -0.81
C LEU A 148 11.62 13.88 -2.28
N ARG A 149 12.27 14.63 -3.18
CA ARG A 149 11.96 14.61 -4.62
C ARG A 149 12.34 13.26 -5.26
N GLY A 150 11.46 12.73 -6.11
CA GLY A 150 11.70 11.51 -6.90
C GLY A 150 11.70 10.21 -6.08
N LEU A 151 11.33 10.26 -4.80
CA LEU A 151 11.24 9.09 -3.91
C LEU A 151 9.81 8.53 -3.81
N GLY A 152 8.90 8.97 -4.69
CA GLY A 152 7.60 8.34 -4.88
C GLY A 152 7.62 7.17 -5.88
N ILE A 153 6.46 6.89 -6.46
CA ILE A 153 6.23 5.79 -7.39
C ILE A 153 6.34 6.30 -8.83
N LYS A 154 6.97 5.50 -9.68
CA LYS A 154 7.05 5.76 -11.12
C LYS A 154 5.75 5.35 -11.81
N ASP A 155 5.14 6.29 -12.51
CA ASP A 155 3.99 6.07 -13.37
C ASP A 155 4.41 5.28 -14.62
N ARG A 156 3.68 4.21 -14.94
CA ARG A 156 4.00 3.37 -16.10
C ARG A 156 3.65 4.02 -17.44
N LYS A 157 2.62 4.86 -17.46
CA LYS A 157 2.10 5.48 -18.69
C LYS A 157 2.90 6.72 -19.03
N THR A 158 3.16 7.57 -18.05
CA THR A 158 3.83 8.86 -18.26
C THR A 158 5.34 8.80 -18.00
N GLY A 159 5.82 7.79 -17.27
CA GLY A 159 7.22 7.68 -16.85
C GLY A 159 7.62 8.64 -15.72
N LEU A 160 6.74 9.56 -15.33
CA LEU A 160 6.98 10.52 -14.25
C LEU A 160 7.03 9.79 -12.90
N THR A 161 7.87 10.27 -12.00
CA THR A 161 7.99 9.72 -10.64
C THR A 161 7.44 10.73 -9.66
N GLY A 162 6.58 10.29 -8.75
CA GLY A 162 6.12 11.13 -7.65
C GLY A 162 7.21 11.38 -6.61
N ASP A 163 6.82 12.04 -5.54
CA ASP A 163 7.69 12.40 -4.43
C ASP A 163 7.31 11.64 -3.15
N GLN A 164 8.21 11.66 -2.16
CA GLN A 164 7.85 11.27 -0.80
C GLN A 164 7.61 12.54 0.04
N LEU A 165 6.41 12.63 0.60
CA LEU A 165 5.95 13.71 1.45
C LEU A 165 6.01 13.26 2.92
N VAL A 166 6.94 13.86 3.65
CA VAL A 166 7.18 13.56 5.05
C VAL A 166 6.45 14.59 5.90
N LYS A 167 5.34 14.20 6.51
CA LYS A 167 4.59 15.05 7.44
C LYS A 167 5.18 14.90 8.84
N ILE A 168 5.64 16.01 9.40
CA ILE A 168 6.25 16.04 10.72
C ILE A 168 5.16 15.94 11.80
N ARG A 169 5.37 15.03 12.76
CA ARG A 169 4.58 14.96 14.00
C ARG A 169 5.50 15.15 15.20
N VAL A 170 5.47 16.33 15.80
CA VAL A 170 6.23 16.58 17.04
C VAL A 170 5.55 15.88 18.20
N VAL A 171 6.30 15.02 18.87
CA VAL A 171 5.88 14.28 20.07
C VAL A 171 6.43 15.01 21.28
N LEU A 172 5.53 15.46 22.16
CA LEU A 172 5.91 16.14 23.39
C LEU A 172 6.45 15.12 24.40
N PRO A 173 7.48 15.48 25.19
CA PRO A 173 7.93 14.64 26.29
C PRO A 173 6.81 14.47 27.32
N THR A 174 6.78 13.31 27.97
CA THR A 174 5.82 13.00 29.05
C THR A 174 6.59 12.62 30.30
N ARG A 175 5.93 12.68 31.47
CA ARG A 175 6.52 12.30 32.78
C ARG A 175 7.78 13.10 33.13
N LEU A 176 7.70 14.43 32.95
CA LEU A 176 8.80 15.34 33.27
C LEU A 176 9.17 15.30 34.76
N GLU A 177 10.46 15.24 35.04
CA GLU A 177 11.03 15.41 36.39
C GLU A 177 10.96 16.87 36.85
N GLU A 178 11.11 17.12 38.15
CA GLU A 178 11.03 18.48 38.73
C GLU A 178 12.06 19.44 38.11
N LYS A 179 13.27 18.95 37.81
CA LYS A 179 14.29 19.77 37.13
C LYS A 179 13.87 20.15 35.71
N GLU A 180 13.30 19.21 34.95
CA GLU A 180 12.84 19.46 33.58
C GLU A 180 11.67 20.44 33.56
N LYS A 181 10.69 20.27 34.46
CA LYS A 181 9.56 21.20 34.61
C LYS A 181 10.05 22.62 34.88
N LYS A 182 11.04 22.78 35.76
CA LYS A 182 11.62 24.10 36.06
C LYS A 182 12.24 24.75 34.81
N LEU A 183 12.98 23.99 34.00
CA LEU A 183 13.53 24.51 32.74
C LEU A 183 12.44 25.00 31.78
N PHE A 184 11.34 24.25 31.65
CA PHE A 184 10.22 24.68 30.82
C PHE A 184 9.46 25.88 31.40
N GLN A 185 9.36 26.01 32.72
CA GLN A 185 8.79 27.18 33.38
C GLN A 185 9.65 28.42 33.11
N ASP A 186 10.96 28.32 33.32
CA ASP A 186 11.89 29.41 33.06
C ASP A 186 11.78 29.85 31.58
N LEU A 187 11.77 28.90 30.65
CA LEU A 187 11.58 29.18 29.22
C LEU A 187 10.22 29.87 28.94
N SER A 188 9.14 29.44 29.62
CA SER A 188 7.81 30.03 29.46
C SER A 188 7.74 31.49 29.92
N THR A 189 8.58 31.89 30.90
CA THR A 189 8.64 33.30 31.34
C THR A 189 9.35 34.20 30.32
N MET A 190 10.27 33.62 29.53
CA MET A 190 11.01 34.35 28.49
C MET A 190 10.20 34.54 27.20
N ARG A 191 9.27 33.61 26.90
CA ARG A 191 8.47 33.63 25.67
C ARG A 191 7.10 34.28 25.90
N LYS A 192 6.70 35.19 25.01
CA LYS A 192 5.39 35.89 25.07
C LYS A 192 4.44 35.45 23.95
N ASP A 193 4.52 34.18 23.56
CA ASP A 193 3.76 33.65 22.43
C ASP A 193 2.29 33.38 22.83
N ASN A 194 1.34 33.84 22.01
CA ASN A 194 -0.07 33.48 22.14
C ASN A 194 -0.61 33.02 20.78
N PRO A 195 -0.53 31.72 20.44
CA PRO A 195 -0.95 31.20 19.13
C PRO A 195 -2.45 31.34 18.87
N ARG A 196 -3.26 31.70 19.88
CA ARG A 196 -4.72 31.87 19.79
C ARG A 196 -5.14 33.35 19.82
N SER A 197 -4.20 34.28 19.69
CA SER A 197 -4.49 35.72 19.74
C SER A 197 -5.56 36.16 18.72
N HIS A 198 -5.65 35.45 17.59
CA HIS A 198 -6.60 35.70 16.51
C HIS A 198 -7.99 35.07 16.72
N MET A 199 -8.22 34.27 17.76
CA MET A 199 -9.46 33.50 17.95
C MET A 199 -10.56 34.25 18.73
N PHE A 200 -10.26 35.43 19.27
CA PHE A 200 -11.17 36.19 20.15
C PHE A 200 -11.42 37.62 19.66
N ILE A 201 -11.44 37.78 18.33
CA ILE A 201 -11.87 39.01 17.63
C ILE A 201 -13.33 38.85 17.23
#